data_AF-A0A7K4AD73-F1
#
_entry.id   AF-A0A7K4AD73-F1
#
_cell.length_a   1.000
_cell.length_b   1.000
_cell.length_c   1.000
_cell.angle_alpha   90.00
_cell.angle_beta   90.00
_cell.angle_gamma   90.00
#
_symmetry.space_group_name_H-M   'P 1'
#
loop_
_entity.id
_entity.type
_entity.pdbx_description
1 polymer ?
#
loop_
_entity_poly.entity_id
_entity_poly.type
_entity_poly.pdbx_seq_one_letter_code
_entity_poly.pdbx_strand_id
1 'polypeptide(L)'
;MTANMPSAPSTPTGKKQSNTFITIFVFLLAMFILFNNDLRFGLGRLVGHVLNPLIGFGGSSPVLTLILAGIVMTGLTTLIRHFFTDYVAQAQSQSIVSAFNKEFRQARQENNLYKMKKLGEQQNEILQKSMDVSTGQMKLMPFTMLIIIPIFAWVAVFINGLDGAAIVNVPWSDSVDLNKSTILPHWILLYSLISIPFAQILNRTLRYFTFKKRLQELEAEA
;
A
#
# COMPACT_ATOMS: atom_id res chain seq x y z
N MET A 1 33.17 -28.27 30.64
CA MET A 1 32.03 -27.36 30.43
C MET A 1 32.49 -26.24 29.50
N THR A 2 32.38 -26.43 28.20
CA THR A 2 32.74 -25.42 27.19
C THR A 2 31.50 -24.61 26.86
N ALA A 3 31.50 -23.34 27.25
CA ALA A 3 30.39 -22.42 27.03
C ALA A 3 30.17 -22.20 25.53
N ASN A 4 28.99 -22.58 25.04
CA ASN A 4 28.49 -22.15 23.73
C ASN A 4 28.31 -20.63 23.77
N MET A 5 29.17 -19.89 23.08
CA MET A 5 28.96 -18.47 22.85
C MET A 5 27.69 -18.28 21.99
N PRO A 6 26.82 -17.32 22.31
CA PRO A 6 25.71 -16.96 21.43
C PRO A 6 26.28 -16.41 20.11
N SER A 7 25.78 -16.93 18.99
CA SER A 7 26.13 -16.47 17.65
C SER A 7 25.92 -14.96 17.53
N ALA A 8 26.92 -14.27 16.99
CA ALA A 8 26.92 -12.83 16.78
C ALA A 8 25.65 -12.35 16.06
N PRO A 9 25.12 -11.15 16.38
CA PRO A 9 23.99 -10.59 15.66
C PRO A 9 24.37 -10.46 14.18
N SER A 10 23.61 -11.12 13.31
CA SER A 10 23.77 -11.03 11.87
C SER A 10 23.73 -9.56 11.47
N THR A 11 24.85 -9.06 10.94
CA THR A 11 25.01 -7.70 10.46
C THR A 11 23.84 -7.36 9.53
N PRO A 12 23.18 -6.20 9.66
CA PRO A 12 22.10 -5.84 8.76
C PRO A 12 22.65 -5.87 7.34
N THR A 13 22.17 -6.82 6.54
CA THR A 13 22.51 -6.98 5.14
C THR A 13 22.29 -5.63 4.45
N GLY A 14 23.34 -5.02 3.89
CA GLY A 14 23.32 -3.64 3.38
C GLY A 14 22.17 -3.33 2.39
N LYS A 15 21.60 -4.36 1.75
CA LYS A 15 20.39 -4.26 0.92
C LYS A 15 19.12 -3.87 1.70
N LYS A 16 18.96 -4.31 2.96
CA LYS A 16 17.82 -3.95 3.83
C LYS A 16 17.94 -2.51 4.30
N GLN A 17 19.14 -2.07 4.65
CA GLN A 17 19.40 -0.71 5.15
C GLN A 17 19.21 0.36 4.05
N SER A 18 19.71 0.11 2.84
CA SER A 18 19.54 1.01 1.68
C SER A 18 18.06 1.24 1.33
N ASN A 19 17.23 0.19 1.38
CA ASN A 19 15.82 0.32 1.05
C ASN A 19 15.01 1.12 2.08
N THR A 20 15.36 1.00 3.36
CA THR A 20 14.75 1.82 4.42
C THR A 20 15.11 3.29 4.25
N PHE A 21 16.37 3.60 3.92
CA PHE A 21 16.78 4.98 3.63
C PHE A 21 16.03 5.58 2.45
N ILE A 22 15.90 4.84 1.34
CA ILE A 22 15.12 5.30 0.17
C ILE A 22 13.66 5.56 0.56
N THR A 23 13.06 4.66 1.33
CA THR A 23 11.67 4.83 1.78
C THR A 23 11.48 6.08 2.63
N ILE A 24 12.37 6.30 3.60
CA ILE A 24 12.35 7.49 4.46
C ILE A 24 12.59 8.76 3.62
N PHE A 25 13.56 8.73 2.70
CA PHE A 25 13.86 9.86 1.83
C PHE A 25 12.67 10.24 0.94
N VAL A 26 12.04 9.25 0.29
CA VAL A 26 10.84 9.47 -0.54
C VAL A 26 9.69 9.98 0.31
N PHE A 27 9.52 9.48 1.54
CA PHE A 27 8.49 9.98 2.45
C PHE A 27 8.74 11.44 2.87
N LEU A 28 9.98 11.79 3.23
CA LEU A 28 10.33 13.17 3.56
C LEU A 28 10.16 14.10 2.36
N LEU A 29 10.54 13.66 1.16
CA LEU A 29 10.30 14.38 -0.09
C LEU A 29 8.80 14.56 -0.34
N ALA A 30 7.99 13.53 -0.10
CA ALA A 30 6.53 13.58 -0.21
C ALA A 30 5.94 14.65 0.69
N MET A 31 6.33 14.65 1.97
CA MET A 31 5.89 15.65 2.93
C MET A 31 6.35 17.04 2.49
N PHE A 32 7.61 17.20 2.10
CA PHE A 32 8.12 18.48 1.62
C PHE A 32 7.33 19.04 0.43
N ILE A 33 7.00 18.19 -0.56
CA ILE A 33 6.18 18.58 -1.72
C ILE A 33 4.75 18.94 -1.30
N LEU A 34 4.14 18.19 -0.39
CA LEU A 34 2.73 18.40 0.00
C LEU A 34 2.55 19.64 0.90
N PHE A 35 3.53 19.96 1.75
CA PHE A 35 3.51 21.13 2.64
C PHE A 35 3.98 22.42 1.97
N ASN A 36 4.83 22.34 0.94
CA ASN A 36 5.25 23.50 0.18
C ASN A 36 4.23 23.82 -0.93
N ASN A 37 3.53 24.95 -0.80
CA ASN A 37 2.49 25.35 -1.76
C ASN A 37 3.04 25.52 -3.19
N ASP A 38 4.24 26.07 -3.36
CA ASP A 38 4.83 26.30 -4.68
C ASP A 38 5.22 25.00 -5.38
N LEU A 39 5.82 24.06 -4.65
CA LEU A 39 6.17 22.74 -5.18
C LEU A 39 4.92 21.93 -5.50
N ARG A 40 3.92 21.94 -4.62
CA ARG A 40 2.64 21.28 -4.88
C ARG A 40 1.97 21.86 -6.13
N PHE A 41 1.94 23.18 -6.26
CA PHE A 41 1.33 23.86 -7.40
C PHE A 41 2.13 23.65 -8.70
N GLY A 42 3.46 23.67 -8.63
CA GLY A 42 4.36 23.39 -9.74
C GLY A 42 4.21 21.96 -10.24
N LEU A 43 4.29 20.98 -9.33
CA LEU A 43 4.11 19.56 -9.66
C LEU A 43 2.71 19.29 -10.19
N GLY A 44 1.69 19.85 -9.56
CA GLY A 44 0.30 19.71 -9.99
C GLY A 44 0.04 20.28 -11.37
N ARG A 45 0.63 21.44 -11.72
CA ARG A 45 0.55 21.99 -13.09
C ARG A 45 1.29 21.14 -14.11
N LEU A 46 2.48 20.65 -13.76
CA LEU A 46 3.28 19.80 -14.66
C LEU A 46 2.54 18.51 -15.00
N VAL A 47 2.04 17.81 -13.98
CA VAL A 47 1.23 16.60 -14.15
C VAL A 47 -0.09 16.93 -14.85
N GLY A 48 -0.69 18.07 -14.52
CA GLY A 48 -1.93 18.54 -15.11
C GLY A 48 -1.85 18.82 -16.60
N HIS A 49 -0.68 19.18 -17.13
CA HIS A 49 -0.51 19.32 -18.58
C HIS A 49 -0.80 17.99 -19.32
N VAL A 50 -0.48 16.86 -18.70
CA VAL A 50 -0.75 15.52 -19.24
C VAL A 50 -2.15 15.04 -18.85
N LEU A 51 -2.54 15.19 -17.57
CA LEU A 51 -3.79 14.62 -17.06
C LEU A 51 -5.05 15.43 -17.39
N ASN A 52 -4.98 16.76 -17.47
CA ASN A 52 -6.13 17.59 -17.82
C ASN A 52 -6.78 17.24 -19.17
N PRO A 53 -6.02 17.05 -20.27
CA PRO A 53 -6.63 16.66 -21.55
C PRO A 53 -7.16 15.22 -21.56
N LEU A 54 -6.59 14.33 -20.74
CA LEU A 54 -6.98 12.92 -20.69
C LEU A 54 -8.25 12.69 -19.85
N ILE A 55 -8.28 13.27 -18.64
CA ILE A 55 -9.28 12.95 -17.62
C ILE A 55 -9.88 14.18 -16.93
N GLY A 56 -9.48 15.40 -17.33
CA GLY A 56 -9.95 16.65 -16.71
C GLY A 56 -11.32 17.13 -17.18
N PHE A 57 -11.84 16.63 -18.30
CA PHE A 57 -13.14 17.01 -18.90
C PHE A 57 -13.38 18.53 -18.98
N GLY A 58 -12.33 19.33 -19.17
CA GLY A 58 -12.44 20.80 -19.21
C GLY A 58 -13.00 21.44 -17.94
N GLY A 59 -13.04 20.72 -16.80
CA GLY A 59 -13.58 21.22 -15.53
C GLY A 59 -15.11 21.10 -15.38
N SER A 60 -15.83 20.58 -16.38
CA SER A 60 -17.30 20.49 -16.33
C SER A 60 -17.82 19.36 -15.44
N SER A 61 -17.00 18.35 -15.15
CA SER A 61 -17.42 17.16 -14.39
C SER A 61 -16.39 16.74 -13.34
N PRO A 62 -16.23 17.51 -12.25
CA PRO A 62 -15.18 17.29 -11.25
C PRO A 62 -15.27 15.92 -10.57
N VAL A 63 -16.49 15.43 -10.35
CA VAL A 63 -16.74 14.10 -9.76
C VAL A 63 -16.21 12.99 -10.67
N LEU A 64 -16.46 13.10 -11.98
CA LEU A 64 -16.01 12.08 -12.94
C LEU A 64 -14.48 12.11 -13.08
N THR A 65 -13.88 13.30 -13.12
CA THR A 65 -12.42 13.48 -13.06
C THR A 65 -11.83 12.80 -11.83
N LEU A 66 -12.41 13.01 -10.64
CA LEU A 66 -11.99 12.39 -9.39
C LEU A 66 -12.08 10.86 -9.43
N ILE A 67 -13.16 10.31 -10.00
CA ILE A 67 -13.34 8.87 -10.17
C ILE A 67 -12.24 8.29 -11.05
N LEU A 68 -12.01 8.87 -12.23
CA LEU A 68 -11.01 8.37 -13.16
C LEU A 68 -9.59 8.51 -12.61
N ALA A 69 -9.26 9.68 -12.05
CA ALA A 69 -7.99 9.89 -11.35
C ALA A 69 -7.76 8.80 -10.31
N GLY A 70 -8.82 8.45 -9.58
CA GLY A 70 -8.74 7.46 -8.55
C GLY A 70 -8.59 6.03 -9.01
N ILE A 71 -9.32 5.66 -10.07
CA ILE A 71 -9.19 4.36 -10.74
C ILE A 71 -7.78 4.20 -11.31
N VAL A 72 -7.27 5.22 -12.00
CA VAL A 72 -5.93 5.21 -12.59
C VAL A 72 -4.87 5.06 -11.49
N MET A 73 -4.92 5.92 -10.46
CA MET A 73 -3.97 5.86 -9.35
C MET A 73 -3.99 4.51 -8.64
N THR A 74 -5.17 4.04 -8.27
CA THR A 74 -5.35 2.77 -7.55
C THR A 74 -4.94 1.59 -8.43
N GLY A 75 -5.28 1.65 -9.72
CA GLY A 75 -4.90 0.66 -10.73
C GLY A 75 -3.40 0.52 -10.83
N LEU A 76 -2.69 1.62 -11.12
CA LEU A 76 -1.23 1.64 -11.25
C LEU A 76 -0.56 1.15 -9.96
N THR A 77 -1.00 1.67 -8.81
CA THR A 77 -0.43 1.31 -7.50
C THR A 77 -0.61 -0.18 -7.21
N THR A 78 -1.80 -0.71 -7.48
CA THR A 78 -2.15 -2.11 -7.25
C THR A 78 -1.41 -3.04 -8.21
N LEU A 79 -1.29 -2.66 -9.49
CA LEU A 79 -0.57 -3.45 -10.49
C LEU A 79 0.92 -3.53 -10.20
N ILE A 80 1.53 -2.40 -9.82
CA ILE A 80 2.93 -2.39 -9.36
C ILE A 80 3.07 -3.26 -8.12
N ARG A 81 2.17 -3.12 -7.14
CA ARG A 81 2.18 -4.01 -5.97
C ARG A 81 2.08 -5.46 -6.33
N HIS A 82 1.21 -5.78 -7.27
CA HIS A 82 1.00 -7.14 -7.74
C HIS A 82 2.28 -7.75 -8.30
N PHE A 83 2.99 -7.02 -9.16
CA PHE A 83 4.22 -7.49 -9.78
C PHE A 83 5.34 -7.78 -8.76
N PHE A 84 5.42 -6.98 -7.69
CA PHE A 84 6.47 -7.13 -6.67
C PHE A 84 6.06 -8.01 -5.47
N THR A 85 4.81 -8.47 -5.38
CA THR A 85 4.32 -9.23 -4.23
C THR A 85 4.21 -10.71 -4.55
N ASP A 86 4.94 -11.55 -3.81
CA ASP A 86 4.73 -13.00 -3.81
C ASP A 86 3.59 -13.36 -2.85
N TYR A 87 2.41 -13.60 -3.42
CA TYR A 87 1.21 -13.99 -2.66
C TYR A 87 1.29 -15.41 -2.09
N VAL A 88 2.08 -16.30 -2.70
CA VAL A 88 2.22 -17.70 -2.25
C VAL A 88 3.11 -17.75 -1.02
N ALA A 89 4.28 -17.11 -1.07
CA ALA A 89 5.17 -16.98 0.09
C ALA A 89 4.46 -16.26 1.25
N GLN A 90 3.63 -15.25 0.95
CA GLN A 90 2.81 -14.58 1.96
C GLN A 90 1.79 -15.52 2.60
N ALA A 91 1.06 -16.31 1.81
CA ALA A 91 0.08 -17.27 2.32
C ALA A 91 0.75 -18.38 3.15
N GLN A 92 1.87 -18.91 2.70
CA GLN A 92 2.64 -19.92 3.43
C GLN A 92 3.16 -19.37 4.76
N SER A 93 3.77 -18.19 4.76
CA SER A 93 4.23 -17.52 5.99
C SER A 93 3.08 -17.31 6.98
N GLN A 94 1.91 -16.85 6.51
CA GLN A 94 0.72 -16.72 7.35
C GLN A 94 0.24 -18.05 7.93
N SER A 95 0.26 -19.13 7.13
CA SER A 95 -0.11 -20.46 7.65
C SER A 95 0.85 -20.99 8.71
N ILE A 96 2.17 -20.78 8.53
CA ILE A 96 3.21 -21.20 9.48
C ILE A 96 3.04 -20.43 10.79
N VAL A 97 2.87 -19.11 10.73
CA VAL A 97 2.66 -18.26 11.91
C VAL A 97 1.37 -18.63 12.63
N SER A 98 0.29 -18.91 11.90
CA SER A 98 -0.99 -19.34 12.47
C SER A 98 -0.88 -20.70 13.18
N ALA A 99 -0.24 -21.68 12.54
CA ALA A 99 0.01 -22.99 13.12
C ALA A 99 0.89 -22.90 14.38
N PHE A 100 1.97 -22.12 14.32
CA PHE A 100 2.84 -21.85 15.46
C PHE A 100 2.08 -21.25 16.64
N ASN A 101 1.29 -20.21 16.41
CA ASN A 101 0.51 -19.57 17.47
C ASN A 101 -0.51 -20.53 18.11
N LYS A 102 -1.10 -21.42 17.30
CA LYS A 102 -2.01 -22.46 17.77
C LYS A 102 -1.29 -23.47 18.66
N GLU A 103 -0.15 -23.99 18.22
CA GLU A 103 0.66 -24.95 18.98
C GLU A 103 1.24 -24.34 20.26
N PHE A 104 1.71 -23.10 20.21
CA PHE A 104 2.23 -22.38 21.36
C PHE A 104 1.14 -22.17 22.41
N ARG A 105 -0.08 -21.82 21.99
CA ARG A 105 -1.24 -21.70 22.89
C ARG A 105 -1.60 -23.05 23.52
N GLN A 106 -1.58 -24.13 22.75
CA GLN A 106 -1.82 -25.49 23.28
C GLN A 106 -0.75 -25.90 24.29
N ALA A 107 0.53 -25.71 23.98
CA ALA A 107 1.64 -26.01 24.87
C ALA A 107 1.54 -25.25 26.21
N ARG A 108 1.05 -24.00 26.16
CA ARG A 108 0.78 -23.18 27.36
C ARG A 108 -0.40 -23.71 28.18
N GLN A 109 -1.46 -24.19 27.54
CA GLN A 109 -2.61 -24.80 28.22
C GLN A 109 -2.25 -26.14 28.86
N GLU A 110 -1.39 -26.92 28.20
CA GLU A 110 -0.89 -28.23 28.67
C GLU A 110 0.23 -28.10 29.72
N ASN A 111 0.68 -26.89 30.05
CA ASN A 111 1.86 -26.62 30.91
C ASN A 111 3.12 -27.40 30.49
N ASN A 112 3.26 -27.67 29.19
CA ASN A 112 4.36 -28.46 28.66
C ASN A 112 5.61 -27.57 28.48
N LEU A 113 6.41 -27.46 29.53
CA LEU A 113 7.63 -26.63 29.57
C LEU A 113 8.64 -26.99 28.48
N TYR A 114 8.77 -28.29 28.14
CA TYR A 114 9.66 -28.74 27.07
C TYR A 114 9.20 -28.23 25.70
N LYS A 115 7.91 -28.39 25.38
CA LYS A 115 7.32 -27.93 24.12
C LYS A 115 7.34 -26.41 24.02
N MET A 116 7.08 -25.69 25.11
CA MET A 116 7.21 -24.23 25.16
C MET A 116 8.64 -23.77 24.89
N LYS A 117 9.65 -24.42 25.47
CA LYS A 117 11.06 -24.09 25.23
C LYS A 117 11.45 -24.31 23.77
N LYS A 118 11.09 -25.48 23.21
CA LYS A 118 11.35 -25.82 21.80
C LYS A 118 10.67 -24.85 20.83
N LEU A 119 9.40 -24.50 21.07
CA LEU A 119 8.68 -23.52 20.25
C LEU A 119 9.28 -22.11 20.42
N GLY A 120 9.72 -21.75 21.63
CA GLY A 120 10.42 -20.48 21.87
C GLY A 120 11.72 -20.36 21.07
N GLU A 121 12.48 -21.45 20.94
CA GLU A 121 13.69 -21.50 20.10
C GLU A 121 13.35 -21.27 18.61
N GLN A 122 12.24 -21.84 18.13
CA GLN A 122 11.78 -21.68 16.74
C GLN A 122 11.09 -20.33 16.46
N GLN A 123 10.64 -19.62 17.50
CA GLN A 123 9.93 -18.34 17.37
C GLN A 123 10.73 -17.32 16.58
N ASN A 124 12.04 -17.22 16.88
CA ASN A 124 12.93 -16.26 16.21
C ASN A 124 13.08 -16.59 14.72
N GLU A 125 13.22 -17.86 14.36
CA GLU A 125 13.34 -18.29 12.96
C GLU A 125 12.06 -18.00 12.16
N ILE A 126 10.89 -18.31 12.73
CA ILE A 126 9.59 -18.05 12.11
C ILE A 126 9.38 -16.53 11.94
N LEU A 127 9.74 -15.75 12.94
CA LEU A 127 9.66 -14.29 12.87
C LEU A 127 10.60 -13.74 11.80
N GLN A 128 11.85 -14.21 11.72
CA GLN A 128 12.80 -13.80 10.70
C GLN A 128 12.28 -14.12 9.29
N LYS A 129 11.78 -15.34 9.06
CA LYS A 129 11.16 -15.73 7.77
C LYS A 129 9.95 -14.85 7.42
N SER A 130 9.10 -14.54 8.40
CA SER A 130 7.96 -13.63 8.23
C SER A 130 8.40 -12.19 7.89
N MET A 131 9.46 -11.71 8.55
CA MET A 131 10.06 -10.40 8.26
C MET A 131 10.66 -10.33 6.85
N ASP A 132 11.25 -11.41 6.34
CA ASP A 132 11.80 -11.45 4.98
C ASP A 132 10.70 -11.29 3.92
N VAL A 133 9.57 -11.99 4.10
CA VAL A 133 8.38 -11.83 3.25
C VAL A 133 7.82 -10.40 3.33
N SER A 134 7.79 -9.81 4.53
CA SER A 134 7.34 -8.43 4.74
C SER A 134 8.28 -7.38 4.12
N THR A 135 9.60 -7.63 4.17
CA THR A 135 10.62 -6.73 3.61
C THR A 135 10.41 -6.51 2.11
N GLY A 136 9.90 -7.51 1.38
CA GLY A 136 9.53 -7.37 -0.03
C GLY A 136 8.49 -6.25 -0.25
N GLN A 137 7.51 -6.12 0.64
CA GLN A 137 6.48 -5.09 0.55
C GLN A 137 7.01 -3.70 0.90
N MET A 138 7.97 -3.61 1.82
CA MET A 138 8.61 -2.34 2.17
C MET A 138 9.40 -1.73 1.00
N LYS A 139 9.98 -2.56 0.13
CA LYS A 139 10.66 -2.09 -1.10
C LYS A 139 9.73 -1.36 -2.06
N LEU A 140 8.46 -1.71 -2.03
CA LEU A 140 7.46 -1.16 -2.93
C LEU A 140 6.95 0.22 -2.49
N MET A 141 6.91 0.48 -1.19
CA MET A 141 6.36 1.71 -0.61
C MET A 141 6.83 2.99 -1.32
N PRO A 142 8.14 3.24 -1.52
CA PRO A 142 8.60 4.45 -2.22
C PRO A 142 8.09 4.53 -3.66
N PHE A 143 8.03 3.42 -4.40
CA PHE A 143 7.50 3.40 -5.76
C PHE A 143 6.02 3.79 -5.80
N THR A 144 5.22 3.29 -4.85
CA THR A 144 3.81 3.69 -4.77
C THR A 144 3.66 5.17 -4.46
N MET A 145 4.48 5.72 -3.56
CA MET A 145 4.45 7.13 -3.20
C MET A 145 4.75 8.05 -4.40
N LEU A 146 5.71 7.67 -5.25
CA LEU A 146 6.05 8.41 -6.47
C LEU A 146 4.89 8.52 -7.47
N ILE A 147 3.87 7.67 -7.36
CA ILE A 147 2.64 7.72 -8.17
C ILE A 147 1.56 8.51 -7.45
N ILE A 148 1.41 8.28 -6.14
CA ILE A 148 0.39 8.90 -5.31
C ILE A 148 0.57 10.43 -5.27
N ILE A 149 1.79 10.90 -5.00
CA ILE A 149 2.06 12.33 -4.73
C ILE A 149 1.75 13.20 -5.95
N PRO A 150 2.25 12.91 -7.17
CA PRO A 150 2.01 13.79 -8.31
C PRO A 150 0.53 13.83 -8.70
N ILE A 151 -0.19 12.70 -8.57
CA ILE A 151 -1.63 12.64 -8.84
C ILE A 151 -2.41 13.46 -7.81
N PHE A 152 -2.12 13.30 -6.51
CA PHE A 152 -2.77 14.08 -5.46
C PHE A 152 -2.47 15.58 -5.58
N ALA A 153 -1.23 15.95 -5.89
CA ALA A 153 -0.84 17.34 -6.13
C ALA A 153 -1.62 17.93 -7.31
N TRP A 154 -1.75 17.18 -8.41
CA TRP A 154 -2.56 17.60 -9.55
C TRP A 154 -4.04 17.74 -9.20
N VAL A 155 -4.66 16.75 -8.55
CA VAL A 155 -6.07 16.80 -8.16
C VAL A 155 -6.33 18.02 -7.27
N ALA A 156 -5.43 18.31 -6.32
CA ALA A 156 -5.55 19.50 -5.49
C ALA A 156 -5.53 20.79 -6.34
N VAL A 157 -4.59 20.94 -7.27
CA VAL A 157 -4.52 22.11 -8.17
C VAL A 157 -5.74 22.20 -9.08
N PHE A 158 -6.17 21.07 -9.64
CA PHE A 158 -7.34 20.99 -10.51
C PHE A 158 -8.58 21.50 -9.78
N ILE A 159 -8.84 21.02 -8.57
CA ILE A 159 -10.04 21.37 -7.80
C ILE A 159 -10.00 22.80 -7.28
N ASN A 160 -8.82 23.31 -6.91
CA ASN A 160 -8.67 24.73 -6.56
C ASN A 160 -8.87 25.65 -7.77
N GLY A 161 -8.62 25.17 -8.99
CA GLY A 161 -8.85 25.93 -10.23
C GLY A 161 -10.30 25.91 -10.75
N LEU A 162 -11.21 25.18 -10.08
CA LEU A 162 -12.63 25.12 -10.44
C LEU A 162 -13.40 26.25 -9.74
N ASP A 163 -13.28 27.49 -10.25
CA ASP A 163 -13.97 28.67 -9.73
C ASP A 163 -15.51 28.49 -9.74
N GLY A 164 -16.09 28.04 -8.62
CA GLY A 164 -17.53 27.78 -8.44
C GLY A 164 -18.01 26.39 -8.90
N ALA A 165 -17.32 25.75 -9.87
CA ALA A 165 -17.60 24.38 -10.29
C ALA A 165 -17.16 23.32 -9.24
N ALA A 166 -16.45 23.73 -8.19
CA ALA A 166 -16.11 22.89 -7.06
C ALA A 166 -17.32 22.51 -6.17
N ILE A 167 -18.52 23.03 -6.43
CA ILE A 167 -19.73 22.67 -5.68
C ILE A 167 -20.46 21.55 -6.44
N VAL A 168 -20.56 20.38 -5.81
CA VAL A 168 -21.15 19.18 -6.43
C VAL A 168 -22.29 18.61 -5.59
N ASN A 169 -23.29 18.04 -6.26
CA ASN A 169 -24.35 17.29 -5.59
C ASN A 169 -23.92 15.84 -5.43
N VAL A 170 -24.06 15.31 -4.22
CA VAL A 170 -23.72 13.93 -3.88
C VAL A 170 -24.94 13.23 -3.28
N PRO A 171 -25.04 11.89 -3.33
CA PRO A 171 -26.27 11.18 -2.93
C PRO A 171 -26.75 11.45 -1.49
N TRP A 172 -25.90 11.99 -0.62
CA TRP A 172 -26.19 12.28 0.79
C TRP A 172 -26.23 13.78 1.13
N SER A 173 -25.93 14.68 0.20
CA SER A 173 -25.95 16.12 0.42
C SER A 173 -25.97 16.89 -0.89
N ASP A 174 -26.81 17.91 -0.94
CA ASP A 174 -26.80 18.88 -2.03
C ASP A 174 -25.71 19.94 -1.79
N SER A 175 -25.11 20.44 -2.87
CA SER A 175 -24.16 21.55 -2.87
C SER A 175 -22.93 21.39 -1.95
N VAL A 176 -22.21 20.28 -2.08
CA VAL A 176 -20.96 20.05 -1.36
C VAL A 176 -19.80 20.75 -2.06
N ASP A 177 -19.18 21.71 -1.38
CA ASP A 177 -17.92 22.33 -1.82
C ASP A 177 -16.74 21.36 -1.63
N LEU A 178 -16.11 20.97 -2.73
CA LEU A 178 -14.98 20.05 -2.78
C LEU A 178 -13.74 20.58 -2.04
N ASN A 179 -13.52 21.89 -2.01
CA ASN A 179 -12.36 22.52 -1.36
C ASN A 179 -12.54 22.66 0.15
N LYS A 180 -13.79 22.67 0.63
CA LYS A 180 -14.07 22.73 2.06
C LYS A 180 -13.57 21.47 2.77
N SER A 181 -13.06 21.65 3.98
CA SER A 181 -12.60 20.57 4.84
C SER A 181 -13.48 20.48 6.08
N THR A 182 -13.96 19.29 6.40
CA THR A 182 -14.62 19.00 7.69
C THR A 182 -13.64 18.27 8.61
N ILE A 183 -13.06 17.18 8.13
CA ILE A 183 -11.96 16.43 8.77
C ILE A 183 -10.79 16.36 7.78
N LEU A 184 -11.12 16.01 6.54
CA LEU A 184 -10.27 16.11 5.36
C LEU A 184 -11.02 16.90 4.29
N PRO A 185 -10.32 17.47 3.29
CA PRO A 185 -10.95 18.05 2.11
C PRO A 185 -11.99 17.10 1.49
N HIS A 186 -13.17 17.61 1.16
CA HIS A 186 -14.27 16.76 0.67
C HIS A 186 -13.91 15.99 -0.61
N TRP A 187 -13.05 16.55 -1.47
CA TRP A 187 -12.55 15.82 -2.63
C TRP A 187 -11.75 14.57 -2.29
N ILE A 188 -10.97 14.58 -1.19
CA ILE A 188 -10.24 13.41 -0.70
C ILE A 188 -11.23 12.35 -0.23
N LEU A 189 -12.29 12.75 0.45
CA LEU A 189 -13.33 11.83 0.94
C LEU A 189 -14.09 11.18 -0.21
N LEU A 190 -14.48 11.97 -1.23
CA LEU A 190 -15.16 11.44 -2.42
C LEU A 190 -14.27 10.49 -3.21
N TYR A 191 -13.02 10.86 -3.43
CA TYR A 191 -12.04 9.97 -4.05
C TYR A 191 -11.89 8.67 -3.24
N SER A 192 -11.78 8.75 -1.92
CA SER A 192 -11.59 7.58 -1.04
C SER A 192 -12.78 6.63 -1.07
N LEU A 193 -14.00 7.18 -1.07
CA LEU A 193 -15.24 6.39 -1.09
C LEU A 193 -15.32 5.47 -2.31
N ILE A 194 -14.76 5.89 -3.43
CA ILE A 194 -14.82 5.17 -4.71
C ILE A 194 -13.56 4.31 -4.92
N SER A 195 -12.39 4.82 -4.52
CA SER A 195 -11.13 4.10 -4.69
C SER A 195 -10.98 2.89 -3.77
N ILE A 196 -11.51 2.92 -2.54
CA ILE A 196 -11.43 1.78 -1.61
C ILE A 196 -12.14 0.53 -2.16
N PRO A 197 -13.43 0.56 -2.54
CA PRO A 197 -14.10 -0.62 -3.10
C PRO A 197 -13.45 -1.06 -4.42
N PHE A 198 -13.03 -0.12 -5.27
CA PHE A 198 -12.28 -0.45 -6.48
C PHE A 198 -10.96 -1.17 -6.18
N ALA A 199 -10.18 -0.70 -5.21
CA ALA A 199 -8.95 -1.35 -4.75
C ALA A 199 -9.22 -2.76 -4.27
N GLN A 200 -10.30 -2.98 -3.50
CA GLN A 200 -10.67 -4.30 -2.99
C GLN A 200 -10.98 -5.27 -4.14
N ILE A 201 -11.80 -4.83 -5.11
CA ILE A 201 -12.15 -5.64 -6.28
C ILE A 201 -10.90 -5.98 -7.07
N LEU A 202 -10.07 -4.99 -7.40
CA LEU A 202 -8.87 -5.20 -8.20
C LEU A 202 -7.87 -6.15 -7.51
N ASN A 203 -7.60 -5.94 -6.22
CA ASN A 203 -6.73 -6.82 -5.44
C ASN A 203 -7.25 -8.26 -5.40
N ARG A 204 -8.56 -8.45 -5.22
CA ARG A 204 -9.17 -9.77 -5.17
C ARG A 204 -9.07 -10.49 -6.51
N THR A 205 -9.35 -9.78 -7.60
CA THR A 205 -9.25 -10.31 -8.97
C THR A 205 -7.83 -10.76 -9.29
N LEU A 206 -6.83 -9.91 -9.02
CA LEU A 206 -5.42 -10.24 -9.30
C LEU A 206 -4.92 -11.44 -8.48
N ARG A 207 -5.29 -11.50 -7.19
CA ARG A 207 -4.98 -12.66 -6.34
C ARG A 207 -5.65 -13.93 -6.85
N TYR A 208 -6.92 -13.85 -7.23
CA TYR A 208 -7.66 -14.99 -7.79
C TYR A 208 -6.95 -15.58 -9.02
N PHE A 209 -6.57 -14.74 -9.98
CA PHE A 209 -5.85 -15.21 -11.16
C PHE A 209 -4.49 -15.83 -10.83
N THR A 210 -3.75 -15.25 -9.89
CA THR A 210 -2.43 -15.76 -9.48
C THR A 210 -2.54 -17.13 -8.82
N PHE A 211 -3.47 -17.29 -7.86
CA PHE A 211 -3.67 -18.58 -7.21
C PHE A 211 -4.21 -19.63 -8.18
N LYS A 212 -5.12 -19.25 -9.08
CA LYS A 212 -5.62 -20.15 -10.12
C LYS A 212 -4.49 -20.65 -11.02
N LYS A 213 -3.62 -19.75 -11.50
CA LYS A 213 -2.46 -20.12 -12.32
C LYS A 213 -1.53 -21.06 -11.56
N ARG A 214 -1.23 -20.75 -10.29
CA ARG A 214 -0.34 -21.58 -9.47
C ARG A 214 -0.91 -22.97 -9.21
N LEU A 215 -2.22 -23.08 -9.00
CA LEU A 215 -2.89 -24.36 -8.81
C LEU A 215 -2.79 -25.23 -10.06
N GLN A 216 -3.02 -24.64 -11.24
CA GLN A 216 -2.89 -25.36 -12.53
C GLN A 216 -1.47 -25.86 -12.78
N GLU A 217 -0.44 -25.09 -12.40
CA GLU A 217 0.96 -25.54 -12.48
C GLU A 217 1.20 -26.77 -11.58
N LEU A 218 0.70 -26.76 -10.34
CA LEU A 218 0.86 -27.88 -9.42
C LEU A 218 0.10 -29.13 -9.86
N GLU A 219 -1.08 -28.97 -10.46
CA GLU A 219 -1.87 -30.08 -11.01
C GLU A 219 -1.22 -30.69 -12.27
N ALA A 220 -0.48 -29.91 -13.06
CA ALA A 220 0.25 -30.40 -14.22
C ALA A 220 1.57 -31.11 -13.87
N GLU A 221 2.12 -30.84 -12.69
CA GLU A 221 3.33 -31.48 -12.15
C GLU A 221 3.03 -32.80 -11.41
N ALA A 222 1.76 -33.09 -11.09
CA ALA A 222 1.30 -34.26 -10.34
C ALA A 222 0.87 -35.42 -11.27
#